data_AF-A0A0F7PBH9-F1
#
_entry.id   AF-A0A0F7PBH9-F1
#
_cell.length_a   1.000
_cell.length_b   1.000
_cell.length_c   1.000
_cell.angle_alpha   90.00
_cell.angle_beta   90.00
_cell.angle_gamma   90.00
#
_symmetry.space_group_name_H-M   'P 1'
#
loop_
_entity.id
_entity.type
_entity.pdbx_description
1 polymer ?
#
loop_
_entity_poly.entity_id
_entity_poly.type
_entity_poly.pdbx_seq_one_letter_code
_entity_poly.pdbx_strand_id
1 'polypeptide(L)'
;MSATGISVVGIGLGGAQVVGSPVSIVGAFTTFPFVLMSAALVYTGYWLARSSQYGTYADRVLIWTGCAAGTFAAVALLVLMSMNGFAANAVPTSPLADMLTAGALAGALVGLYDAQSRERLVALETERDRVEAFARKAESLNRYGKALNQSRDVYEVSALSIEVLELLIGSRDAAVVLVDDETTVVDSTIPDQHRSFLERAAETMAPREPMQVTRCPQDVDMSLPSALDGAEIVAVPVPTGTDGRMVLMALPGAEDPYTEEDLDLLASLSAHVGTAISSVQTDDALSAA
;
A
#
# COMPACT_ATOMS: atom_id res chain seq x y z
N MET A 1 15.07 -20.67 -11.97
CA MET A 1 16.37 -21.24 -12.42
C MET A 1 17.59 -20.69 -11.68
N SER A 2 17.48 -19.56 -10.98
CA SER A 2 18.63 -18.90 -10.33
C SER A 2 18.96 -19.39 -8.93
N ALA A 3 17.95 -19.65 -8.09
CA ALA A 3 18.19 -20.16 -6.74
C ALA A 3 18.92 -21.53 -6.73
N THR A 4 18.67 -22.37 -7.73
CA THR A 4 19.41 -23.62 -7.98
C THR A 4 20.89 -23.38 -8.30
N GLY A 5 21.26 -22.22 -8.83
CA GLY A 5 22.65 -21.85 -9.11
C GLY A 5 23.49 -21.70 -7.85
N ILE A 6 22.94 -21.13 -6.77
CA ILE A 6 23.65 -21.01 -5.47
C ILE A 6 23.90 -22.40 -4.90
N SER A 7 22.92 -23.30 -5.02
CA SER A 7 23.09 -24.69 -4.58
C SER A 7 24.14 -25.45 -5.40
N VAL A 8 24.19 -25.24 -6.72
CA VAL A 8 25.22 -25.83 -7.58
C VAL A 8 26.62 -25.30 -7.22
N VAL A 9 26.76 -24.00 -6.92
CA VAL A 9 28.02 -23.40 -6.46
C VAL A 9 28.46 -24.03 -5.13
N GLY A 10 27.55 -24.16 -4.15
CA GLY A 10 27.84 -24.80 -2.87
C GLY A 10 28.19 -26.29 -3.00
N ILE A 11 27.59 -27.04 -3.93
CA ILE A 11 27.96 -28.44 -4.17
C ILE A 11 29.35 -28.55 -4.81
N GLY A 12 29.63 -27.72 -5.83
CA GLY A 12 30.91 -27.74 -6.55
C GLY A 12 32.10 -27.38 -5.66
N LEU A 13 31.96 -26.35 -4.82
CA LEU A 13 33.01 -25.89 -3.92
C LEU A 13 33.29 -26.90 -2.78
N GLY A 14 32.24 -27.49 -2.20
CA GLY A 14 32.39 -28.52 -1.18
C GLY A 14 33.07 -29.78 -1.72
N GLY A 15 32.74 -30.17 -2.96
CA GLY A 15 33.42 -31.27 -3.65
C GLY A 15 34.91 -31.00 -3.89
N ALA A 16 35.26 -29.79 -4.34
CA ALA A 16 36.65 -29.39 -4.57
C ALA A 16 37.51 -29.42 -3.29
N GLN A 17 36.93 -29.01 -2.16
CA GLN A 17 37.59 -29.03 -0.86
C GLN A 17 37.88 -30.45 -0.36
N VAL A 18 36.92 -31.37 -0.49
CA VAL A 18 37.11 -32.77 -0.06
C VAL A 18 38.15 -33.49 -0.92
N VAL A 19 38.19 -33.21 -2.23
CA VAL A 19 39.16 -33.83 -3.16
C VAL A 19 40.57 -33.24 -3.00
N GLY A 20 40.68 -31.96 -2.66
CA GLY A 20 41.96 -31.25 -2.54
C GLY A 20 42.68 -31.43 -1.21
N SER A 21 42.03 -31.99 -0.18
CA SER A 21 42.56 -32.01 1.18
C SER A 21 43.32 -33.29 1.55
N PRO A 22 44.49 -33.19 2.21
CA PRO A 22 45.24 -34.34 2.68
C PRO A 22 44.49 -35.04 3.83
N VAL A 23 44.39 -36.38 3.77
CA VAL A 23 43.75 -37.21 4.81
C VAL A 23 44.59 -37.17 6.09
N SER A 24 44.34 -36.16 6.93
CA SER A 24 45.03 -35.91 8.20
C SER A 24 44.11 -35.12 9.14
N ILE A 25 44.37 -35.15 10.46
CA ILE A 25 43.59 -34.38 11.45
C ILE A 25 43.69 -32.87 11.17
N VAL A 26 44.88 -32.39 10.81
CA VAL A 26 45.12 -30.97 10.47
C VAL A 26 44.39 -30.59 9.17
N GLY A 27 44.40 -31.46 8.16
CA GLY A 27 43.64 -31.29 6.92
C GLY A 27 42.14 -31.26 7.16
N ALA A 28 41.62 -32.14 8.01
CA ALA A 28 40.20 -32.16 8.38
C ALA A 28 39.80 -30.86 9.10
N PHE A 29 40.60 -30.39 10.06
CA PHE A 29 40.31 -29.18 10.83
C PHE A 29 40.35 -27.90 9.98
N THR A 30 41.24 -27.86 8.99
CA THR A 30 41.35 -26.71 8.06
C THR A 30 40.23 -26.70 7.01
N THR A 31 39.77 -27.86 6.56
CA THR A 31 38.73 -27.98 5.50
C THR A 31 37.31 -27.85 6.06
N PHE A 32 37.09 -28.31 7.30
CA PHE A 32 35.77 -28.41 7.91
C PHE A 32 34.94 -27.10 7.90
N PRO A 33 35.50 -25.92 8.28
CA PRO A 33 34.76 -24.66 8.23
C PRO A 33 34.26 -24.34 6.82
N PHE A 34 35.06 -24.60 5.79
CA PHE A 34 34.68 -24.28 4.42
C PHE A 34 33.64 -25.24 3.85
N VAL A 35 33.67 -26.52 4.23
CA VAL A 35 32.59 -27.47 3.91
C VAL A 35 31.27 -27.00 4.52
N LEU A 36 31.29 -26.48 5.76
CA LEU A 36 30.11 -25.91 6.40
C LEU A 36 29.60 -24.66 5.67
N MET A 37 30.49 -23.76 5.23
CA MET A 37 30.11 -22.60 4.42
C MET A 37 29.49 -23.02 3.08
N SER A 38 30.02 -24.07 2.47
CA SER A 38 29.48 -24.65 1.25
C SER A 38 28.09 -25.25 1.47
N ALA A 39 27.89 -25.98 2.57
CA ALA A 39 26.59 -26.50 2.97
C ALA A 39 25.59 -25.36 3.26
N ALA A 40 26.04 -24.27 3.88
CA ALA A 40 25.23 -23.08 4.10
C ALA A 40 24.78 -22.46 2.77
N LEU A 41 25.65 -22.35 1.76
CA LEU A 41 25.28 -21.92 0.41
C LEU A 41 24.24 -22.84 -0.23
N VAL A 42 24.40 -24.16 -0.11
CA VAL A 42 23.41 -25.13 -0.61
C VAL A 42 22.05 -24.90 0.04
N TYR A 43 22.03 -24.74 1.37
CA TYR A 43 20.82 -24.46 2.12
C TYR A 43 20.18 -23.12 1.71
N THR A 44 20.97 -22.04 1.58
CA THR A 44 20.49 -20.74 1.13
C THR A 44 19.87 -20.83 -0.26
N GLY A 45 20.51 -21.52 -1.21
CA GLY A 45 19.95 -21.72 -2.55
C GLY A 45 18.64 -22.52 -2.53
N TYR A 46 18.57 -23.58 -1.70
CA TYR A 46 17.35 -24.35 -1.53
C TYR A 46 16.20 -23.53 -0.91
N TRP A 47 16.50 -22.78 0.15
CA TRP A 47 15.54 -21.92 0.82
C TRP A 47 15.00 -20.83 -0.12
N LEU A 48 15.89 -20.19 -0.88
CA LEU A 48 15.54 -19.14 -1.84
C LEU A 48 14.72 -19.67 -3.02
N ALA A 49 14.92 -20.93 -3.41
CA ALA A 49 14.12 -21.57 -4.45
C ALA A 49 12.67 -21.85 -4.01
N ARG A 50 12.45 -21.94 -2.70
CA ARG A 50 11.15 -22.29 -2.10
C ARG A 50 10.40 -21.06 -1.57
N SER A 51 11.07 -19.93 -1.37
CA SER A 51 10.44 -18.71 -0.90
C SER A 51 9.81 -17.93 -2.05
N SER A 52 8.47 -17.84 -2.05
CA SER A 52 7.71 -17.06 -3.04
C SER A 52 8.04 -15.57 -3.00
N GLN A 53 8.34 -15.04 -1.81
CA GLN A 53 8.66 -13.63 -1.55
C GLN A 53 10.01 -13.21 -2.13
N TYR A 54 11.03 -14.09 -2.07
CA TYR A 54 12.40 -13.74 -2.46
C TYR A 54 12.85 -14.35 -3.79
N GLY A 55 12.01 -15.17 -4.43
CA GLY A 55 12.29 -15.78 -5.72
C GLY A 55 12.60 -14.74 -6.81
N THR A 56 11.93 -13.59 -6.80
CA THR A 56 12.17 -12.47 -7.72
C THR A 56 13.56 -11.83 -7.56
N TYR A 57 14.16 -11.95 -6.37
CA TYR A 57 15.47 -11.39 -6.07
C TYR A 57 16.62 -12.41 -6.19
N ALA A 58 16.33 -13.68 -6.53
CA ALA A 58 17.32 -14.75 -6.60
C ALA A 58 18.45 -14.47 -7.60
N ASP A 59 18.16 -13.82 -8.72
CA ASP A 59 19.16 -13.43 -9.73
C ASP A 59 20.16 -12.42 -9.15
N ARG A 60 19.70 -11.49 -8.31
CA ARG A 60 20.58 -10.50 -7.66
C ARG A 60 21.47 -11.13 -6.62
N VAL A 61 20.92 -12.05 -5.80
CA VAL A 61 21.72 -12.79 -4.82
C VAL A 61 22.83 -13.58 -5.55
N LEU A 62 22.50 -14.23 -6.67
CA LEU A 62 23.49 -14.90 -7.52
C LEU A 62 24.59 -13.96 -8.02
N ILE A 63 24.23 -12.76 -8.51
CA ILE A 63 25.21 -11.79 -9.01
C ILE A 63 26.17 -11.39 -7.88
N TRP A 64 25.65 -11.10 -6.69
CA TRP A 64 26.50 -10.78 -5.53
C TRP A 64 27.39 -11.94 -5.11
N THR A 65 26.84 -13.16 -5.06
CA THR A 65 27.60 -14.39 -4.80
C THR A 65 28.74 -14.58 -5.81
N GLY A 66 28.44 -14.45 -7.11
CA GLY A 66 29.42 -14.62 -8.18
C GLY A 66 30.51 -13.54 -8.18
N CYS A 67 30.13 -12.27 -8.04
CA CYS A 67 31.06 -11.14 -7.99
C CYS A 67 31.99 -11.22 -6.78
N ALA A 68 31.45 -11.54 -5.60
CA ALA A 68 32.26 -11.68 -4.39
C ALA A 68 33.18 -12.91 -4.47
N ALA A 69 32.69 -14.06 -4.96
CA ALA A 69 33.53 -15.24 -5.20
C ALA A 69 34.68 -14.93 -6.15
N GLY A 70 34.40 -14.29 -7.30
CA GLY A 70 35.42 -13.89 -8.28
C GLY A 70 36.44 -12.90 -7.71
N THR A 71 35.99 -11.93 -6.92
CA THR A 71 36.87 -10.95 -6.26
C THR A 71 37.82 -11.63 -5.28
N PHE A 72 37.30 -12.51 -4.41
CA PHE A 72 38.13 -13.24 -3.45
C PHE A 72 39.10 -14.21 -4.15
N ALA A 73 38.68 -14.86 -5.23
CA ALA A 73 39.56 -15.71 -6.03
C ALA A 73 40.71 -14.91 -6.66
N ALA A 74 40.42 -13.73 -7.20
CA ALA A 74 41.43 -12.84 -7.76
C ALA A 74 42.44 -12.40 -6.68
N VAL A 75 41.96 -12.00 -5.50
CA VAL A 75 42.83 -11.66 -4.35
C VAL A 75 43.69 -12.85 -3.93
N ALA A 76 43.10 -14.05 -3.84
CA ALA A 76 43.83 -15.27 -3.50
C ALA A 76 44.95 -15.57 -4.51
N LEU A 77 44.65 -15.49 -5.81
CA LEU A 77 45.64 -15.68 -6.88
C LEU A 77 46.77 -14.65 -6.79
N LEU A 78 46.45 -13.37 -6.54
CA LEU A 78 47.45 -12.32 -6.38
C LEU A 78 48.39 -12.60 -5.18
N VAL A 79 47.82 -13.01 -4.04
CA VAL A 79 48.61 -13.36 -2.85
C VAL A 79 49.50 -14.57 -3.14
N LEU A 80 48.95 -15.62 -3.75
CA LEU A 80 49.70 -16.83 -4.09
C LEU A 80 50.83 -16.54 -5.08
N MET A 81 50.61 -15.68 -6.07
CA MET A 81 51.65 -15.24 -7.01
C MET A 81 52.73 -14.39 -6.34
N SER A 82 52.39 -13.62 -5.30
CA SER A 82 53.33 -12.77 -4.57
C SER A 82 54.28 -13.55 -3.65
N MET A 83 53.93 -14.78 -3.27
CA MET A 83 54.78 -15.65 -2.48
C MET A 83 55.85 -16.28 -3.38
N ASN A 84 57.11 -15.83 -3.24
CA ASN A 84 58.26 -16.38 -3.99
C ASN A 84 58.35 -17.91 -3.79
N GLY A 85 58.01 -18.67 -4.82
CA GLY A 85 57.99 -20.14 -4.77
C GLY A 85 56.91 -20.81 -5.62
N PHE A 86 56.04 -20.03 -6.26
CA PHE A 86 55.02 -20.57 -7.17
C PHE A 86 55.69 -21.15 -8.42
N ALA A 87 55.87 -22.48 -8.44
CA ALA A 87 56.15 -23.18 -9.69
C ALA A 87 54.94 -22.98 -10.61
N ALA A 88 55.14 -22.39 -11.79
CA ALA A 88 54.10 -22.04 -12.77
C ALA A 88 53.20 -23.22 -13.22
N ASN A 89 53.43 -24.43 -12.70
CA ASN A 89 52.87 -25.69 -13.16
C ASN A 89 51.83 -26.30 -12.20
N ALA A 90 51.54 -25.71 -11.04
CA ALA A 90 50.52 -26.22 -10.13
C ALA A 90 49.80 -25.10 -9.37
N VAL A 91 48.53 -24.85 -9.72
CA VAL A 91 47.66 -24.01 -8.90
C VAL A 91 47.26 -24.81 -7.66
N PRO A 92 47.54 -24.34 -6.43
CA PRO A 92 47.09 -25.03 -5.22
C PRO A 92 45.56 -24.89 -5.14
N THR A 93 44.88 -26.01 -5.37
CA THR A 93 43.42 -26.06 -5.52
C THR A 93 42.67 -25.80 -4.21
N SER A 94 43.25 -26.17 -3.05
CA SER A 94 42.62 -25.99 -1.74
C SER A 94 42.49 -24.53 -1.28
N PRO A 95 43.57 -23.70 -1.19
CA PRO A 95 43.43 -22.31 -0.72
C PRO A 95 42.60 -21.44 -1.68
N LEU A 96 42.59 -21.76 -2.97
CA LEU A 96 41.76 -21.07 -3.94
C LEU A 96 40.27 -21.44 -3.78
N ALA A 97 39.96 -22.71 -3.54
CA ALA A 97 38.60 -23.16 -3.25
C ALA A 97 38.07 -22.56 -1.94
N ASP A 98 38.92 -22.44 -0.91
CA ASP A 98 38.57 -21.84 0.37
C ASP A 98 38.17 -20.36 0.21
N MET A 99 38.96 -19.60 -0.55
CA MET A 99 38.69 -18.18 -0.81
C MET A 99 37.47 -17.98 -1.70
N LEU A 100 37.26 -18.85 -2.70
CA LEU A 100 36.04 -18.86 -3.51
C LEU A 100 34.80 -19.08 -2.65
N THR A 101 34.82 -20.04 -1.72
CA THR A 101 33.70 -20.33 -0.81
C THR A 101 33.46 -19.19 0.16
N ALA A 102 34.52 -18.59 0.69
CA ALA A 102 34.41 -17.42 1.57
C ALA A 102 33.78 -16.22 0.85
N GLY A 103 34.27 -15.92 -0.37
CA GLY A 103 33.70 -14.86 -1.20
C GLY A 103 32.25 -15.15 -1.60
N ALA A 104 31.95 -16.36 -2.02
CA ALA A 104 30.58 -16.77 -2.38
C ALA A 104 29.60 -16.59 -1.22
N LEU A 105 29.97 -17.01 -0.01
CA LEU A 105 29.12 -16.82 1.18
C LEU A 105 28.95 -15.35 1.54
N ALA A 106 30.04 -14.56 1.54
CA ALA A 106 29.98 -13.13 1.81
C ALA A 106 29.06 -12.42 0.81
N GLY A 107 29.19 -12.74 -0.49
CA GLY A 107 28.31 -12.22 -1.53
C GLY A 107 26.86 -12.64 -1.35
N ALA A 108 26.60 -13.90 -1.00
CA ALA A 108 25.24 -14.37 -0.72
C ALA A 108 24.56 -13.60 0.42
N LEU A 109 25.30 -13.31 1.50
CA LEU A 109 24.80 -12.52 2.63
C LEU A 109 24.48 -11.07 2.22
N VAL A 110 25.40 -10.42 1.50
CA VAL A 110 25.19 -9.05 1.00
C VAL A 110 24.01 -9.00 0.04
N GLY A 111 23.89 -9.97 -0.86
CA GLY A 111 22.78 -10.06 -1.81
C GLY A 111 21.43 -10.23 -1.12
N LEU A 112 21.37 -11.05 -0.06
CA LEU A 112 20.14 -11.23 0.73
C LEU A 112 19.77 -9.95 1.49
N TYR A 113 20.77 -9.24 2.04
CA TYR A 113 20.56 -7.96 2.69
C TYR A 113 20.05 -6.87 1.72
N ASP A 114 20.63 -6.76 0.51
CA ASP A 114 20.15 -5.83 -0.53
C ASP A 114 18.71 -6.15 -0.94
N ALA A 115 18.38 -7.44 -1.11
CA ALA A 115 17.01 -7.88 -1.43
C ALA A 115 16.01 -7.46 -0.33
N GLN A 116 16.35 -7.73 0.94
CA GLN A 116 15.51 -7.38 2.07
C GLN A 116 15.38 -5.84 2.24
N SER A 117 16.46 -5.10 1.99
CA SER A 117 16.46 -3.64 2.07
C SER A 117 15.50 -3.03 1.05
N ARG A 118 15.51 -3.53 -0.19
CA ARG A 118 14.62 -3.05 -1.26
C ARG A 118 13.16 -3.33 -0.98
N GLU A 119 12.83 -4.52 -0.48
CA GLU A 119 11.45 -4.83 -0.10
C GLU A 119 10.93 -3.88 0.99
N ARG A 120 11.77 -3.59 1.99
CA ARG A 120 11.42 -2.59 3.03
C ARG A 120 11.26 -1.20 2.43
N LEU A 121 12.11 -0.80 1.49
CA LEU A 121 12.00 0.50 0.83
C LEU A 121 10.69 0.63 0.04
N VAL A 122 10.33 -0.38 -0.75
CA VAL A 122 9.07 -0.38 -1.51
C VAL A 122 7.85 -0.32 -0.57
N ALA A 123 7.88 -1.08 0.52
CA ALA A 123 6.81 -1.03 1.53
C ALA A 123 6.72 0.36 2.18
N LEU A 124 7.86 0.98 2.51
CA LEU A 124 7.89 2.32 3.08
C LEU A 124 7.46 3.41 2.09
N GLU A 125 7.82 3.30 0.82
CA GLU A 125 7.38 4.22 -0.24
C GLU A 125 5.86 4.12 -0.45
N THR A 126 5.32 2.90 -0.48
CA THR A 126 3.88 2.67 -0.61
C THR A 126 3.12 3.28 0.58
N GLU A 127 3.62 3.07 1.80
CA GLU A 127 3.01 3.64 3.00
C GLU A 127 3.11 5.18 3.01
N ARG A 128 4.27 5.74 2.64
CA ARG A 128 4.44 7.19 2.50
C ARG A 128 3.45 7.76 1.49
N ASP A 129 3.33 7.15 0.31
CA ASP A 129 2.45 7.63 -0.75
C ASP A 129 0.98 7.60 -0.32
N ARG A 130 0.57 6.57 0.43
CA ARG A 130 -0.76 6.50 1.07
C ARG A 130 -0.95 7.65 2.07
N VAL A 131 0.00 7.85 2.99
CA VAL A 131 -0.07 8.92 4.00
C VAL A 131 -0.09 10.31 3.35
N GLU A 132 0.71 10.53 2.31
CA GLU A 132 0.72 11.80 1.57
C GLU A 132 -0.59 12.02 0.81
N ALA A 133 -1.17 10.98 0.20
CA ALA A 133 -2.46 11.07 -0.45
C ALA A 133 -3.56 11.44 0.56
N PHE A 134 -3.58 10.79 1.72
CA PHE A 134 -4.51 11.12 2.81
C PHE A 134 -4.30 12.55 3.32
N ALA A 135 -3.06 12.97 3.54
CA ALA A 135 -2.75 14.33 3.99
C ALA A 135 -3.20 15.40 2.98
N ARG A 136 -3.03 15.16 1.67
CA ARG A 136 -3.56 16.04 0.60
C ARG A 136 -5.09 16.09 0.61
N LYS A 137 -5.75 14.94 0.83
CA LYS A 137 -7.21 14.89 0.97
C LYS A 137 -7.67 15.73 2.18
N ALA A 138 -7.04 15.54 3.34
CA ALA A 138 -7.36 16.29 4.56
C ALA A 138 -7.10 17.80 4.45
N GLU A 139 -6.01 18.23 3.80
CA GLU A 139 -5.75 19.65 3.53
C GLU A 139 -6.85 20.26 2.67
N SER A 140 -7.24 19.55 1.61
CA SER A 140 -8.32 19.98 0.71
C SER A 140 -9.64 20.06 1.47
N LEU A 141 -9.96 19.07 2.31
CA LEU A 141 -11.15 19.08 3.17
C LEU A 141 -11.20 20.32 4.06
N ASN A 142 -10.09 20.68 4.71
CA ASN A 142 -10.03 21.88 5.55
C ASN A 142 -10.21 23.17 4.74
N ARG A 143 -9.75 23.22 3.49
CA ARG A 143 -10.00 24.35 2.59
C ARG A 143 -11.49 24.46 2.25
N TYR A 144 -12.13 23.35 1.92
CA TYR A 144 -13.56 23.31 1.66
C TYR A 144 -14.40 23.62 2.90
N GLY A 145 -14.04 23.10 4.08
CA GLY A 145 -14.71 23.41 5.34
C GLY A 145 -14.68 24.92 5.66
N LYS A 146 -13.60 25.62 5.29
CA LYS A 146 -13.55 27.09 5.39
C LYS A 146 -14.48 27.78 4.39
N ALA A 147 -14.53 27.30 3.14
CA ALA A 147 -15.44 27.83 2.12
C ALA A 147 -16.90 27.62 2.52
N LEU A 148 -17.23 26.44 3.06
CA LEU A 148 -18.55 26.09 3.56
C LEU A 148 -19.00 27.04 4.69
N ASN A 149 -18.12 27.31 5.66
CA ASN A 149 -18.42 28.25 6.74
C ASN A 149 -18.55 29.71 6.27
N GLN A 150 -18.20 30.02 5.02
CA GLN A 150 -18.37 31.33 4.41
C GLN A 150 -19.55 31.38 3.44
N SER A 151 -20.26 30.26 3.25
CA SER A 151 -21.44 30.17 2.41
C SER A 151 -22.55 31.07 2.93
N ARG A 152 -23.28 31.68 2.01
CA ARG A 152 -24.33 32.66 2.33
C ARG A 152 -25.72 32.08 2.33
N ASP A 153 -25.92 30.98 1.61
CA ASP A 153 -27.21 30.33 1.48
C ASP A 153 -27.05 28.80 1.38
N VAL A 154 -28.19 28.11 1.50
CA VAL A 154 -28.26 26.65 1.46
C VAL A 154 -27.78 26.08 0.11
N TYR A 155 -27.96 26.81 -0.98
CA TYR A 155 -27.56 26.38 -2.32
C TYR A 155 -26.04 26.41 -2.49
N GLU A 156 -25.35 27.40 -1.90
CA GLU A 156 -23.89 27.46 -1.88
C GLU A 156 -23.30 26.33 -1.04
N VAL A 157 -23.93 26.02 0.10
CA VAL A 157 -23.56 24.85 0.93
C VAL A 157 -23.75 23.54 0.16
N SER A 158 -24.88 23.36 -0.54
CA SER A 158 -25.14 22.14 -1.31
C SER A 158 -24.18 21.98 -2.49
N ALA A 159 -23.94 23.05 -3.26
CA ALA A 159 -23.05 23.02 -4.43
C ALA A 159 -21.61 22.67 -4.02
N LEU A 160 -21.10 23.30 -2.95
CA LEU A 160 -19.78 22.96 -2.42
C LEU A 160 -19.76 21.53 -1.88
N SER A 161 -20.84 21.05 -1.25
CA SER A 161 -20.92 19.67 -0.76
C SER A 161 -20.83 18.66 -1.91
N ILE A 162 -21.56 18.88 -3.01
CA ILE A 162 -21.45 18.06 -4.23
C ILE A 162 -20.01 18.08 -4.77
N GLU A 163 -19.39 19.26 -4.85
CA GLU A 163 -18.01 19.39 -5.33
C GLU A 163 -17.03 18.57 -4.47
N VAL A 164 -17.15 18.62 -3.14
CA VAL A 164 -16.32 17.81 -2.25
C VAL A 164 -16.59 16.32 -2.44
N LEU A 165 -17.85 15.91 -2.55
CA LEU A 165 -18.21 14.52 -2.76
C LEU A 165 -17.59 13.97 -4.05
N GLU A 166 -17.60 14.74 -5.15
CA GLU A 166 -17.05 14.29 -6.42
C GLU A 166 -15.51 14.37 -6.47
N LEU A 167 -14.94 15.52 -6.10
CA LEU A 167 -13.50 15.78 -6.29
C LEU A 167 -12.61 15.21 -5.18
N LEU A 168 -13.10 15.19 -3.94
CA LEU A 168 -12.29 14.81 -2.79
C LEU A 168 -12.55 13.37 -2.35
N ILE A 169 -13.82 12.99 -2.27
CA ILE A 169 -14.24 11.65 -1.88
C ILE A 169 -14.17 10.70 -3.09
N GLY A 170 -14.24 11.22 -4.32
CA GLY A 170 -14.17 10.42 -5.54
C GLY A 170 -15.52 9.79 -5.92
N SER A 171 -16.62 10.38 -5.47
CA SER A 171 -17.96 9.94 -5.85
C SER A 171 -18.15 10.08 -7.35
N ARG A 172 -18.75 9.07 -7.99
CA ARG A 172 -19.17 9.17 -9.39
C ARG A 172 -20.36 10.11 -9.54
N ASP A 173 -21.33 9.96 -8.64
CA ASP A 173 -22.53 10.79 -8.59
C ASP A 173 -22.82 11.17 -7.13
N ALA A 174 -23.42 12.32 -6.92
CA ALA A 174 -23.76 12.84 -5.59
C ALA A 174 -25.13 13.53 -5.58
N ALA A 175 -25.73 13.63 -4.40
CA ALA A 175 -26.95 14.37 -4.16
C ALA A 175 -26.99 14.96 -2.75
N VAL A 176 -27.62 16.13 -2.63
CA VAL A 176 -27.94 16.79 -1.37
C VAL A 176 -29.45 17.00 -1.31
N VAL A 177 -30.08 16.40 -0.30
CA VAL A 177 -31.54 16.45 -0.14
C VAL A 177 -31.87 17.04 1.22
N LEU A 178 -32.75 18.03 1.25
CA LEU A 178 -33.27 18.61 2.47
C LEU A 178 -34.59 17.93 2.82
N VAL A 179 -34.67 17.38 4.03
CA VAL A 179 -35.85 16.72 4.60
C VAL A 179 -36.35 17.59 5.75
N ASP A 180 -37.41 18.34 5.51
CA ASP A 180 -38.11 19.16 6.52
C ASP A 180 -39.61 18.84 6.49
N ASP A 181 -40.51 19.83 6.47
CA ASP A 181 -41.95 19.61 6.22
C ASP A 181 -42.20 18.99 4.83
N GLU A 182 -41.43 19.40 3.82
CA GLU A 182 -41.42 18.81 2.49
C GLU A 182 -39.99 18.39 2.10
N THR A 183 -39.84 17.18 1.56
CA THR A 183 -38.56 16.67 1.06
C THR A 183 -38.22 17.34 -0.27
N THR A 184 -37.05 17.96 -0.37
CA THR A 184 -36.59 18.67 -1.56
C THR A 184 -35.16 18.29 -1.92
N VAL A 185 -34.94 17.90 -3.18
CA VAL A 185 -33.58 17.73 -3.72
C VAL A 185 -33.00 19.11 -4.02
N VAL A 186 -32.02 19.53 -3.21
CA VAL A 186 -31.39 20.86 -3.32
C VAL A 186 -30.40 20.88 -4.48
N ASP A 187 -29.56 19.86 -4.57
CA ASP A 187 -28.57 19.71 -5.63
C ASP A 187 -28.29 18.22 -5.91
N SER A 188 -28.01 17.86 -7.16
CA SER A 188 -27.67 16.49 -7.52
C SER A 188 -27.02 16.40 -8.90
N THR A 189 -26.02 15.52 -9.01
CA THR A 189 -25.45 15.08 -10.29
C THR A 189 -26.04 13.76 -10.78
N ILE A 190 -26.89 13.13 -9.97
CA ILE A 190 -27.67 11.94 -10.34
C ILE A 190 -28.79 12.37 -11.31
N PRO A 191 -29.05 11.62 -12.41
CA PRO A 191 -30.08 11.96 -13.37
C PRO A 191 -31.47 12.17 -12.75
N ASP A 192 -32.17 13.24 -13.15
CA ASP A 192 -33.47 13.66 -12.61
C ASP A 192 -34.56 12.57 -12.63
N GLN A 193 -34.47 11.59 -13.53
CA GLN A 193 -35.37 10.42 -13.56
C GLN A 193 -35.35 9.60 -12.26
N HIS A 194 -34.33 9.77 -11.43
CA HIS A 194 -34.16 9.11 -10.13
C HIS A 194 -34.53 10.01 -8.94
N ARG A 195 -35.04 11.23 -9.17
CA ARG A 195 -35.41 12.18 -8.10
C ARG A 195 -36.31 11.56 -7.02
N SER A 196 -37.38 10.88 -7.41
CA SER A 196 -38.31 10.23 -6.47
C SER A 196 -37.68 9.07 -5.68
N PHE A 197 -36.56 8.54 -6.14
CA PHE A 197 -35.78 7.58 -5.37
C PHE A 197 -34.90 8.31 -4.34
N LEU A 198 -34.25 9.41 -4.72
CA LEU A 198 -33.44 10.22 -3.81
C LEU A 198 -34.25 10.79 -2.65
N GLU A 199 -35.46 11.28 -2.92
CA GLU A 199 -36.37 11.78 -1.88
C GLU A 199 -36.72 10.68 -0.87
N ARG A 200 -37.16 9.50 -1.35
CA ARG A 200 -37.45 8.35 -0.47
C ARG A 200 -36.24 7.82 0.28
N ALA A 201 -35.07 7.82 -0.36
CA ALA A 201 -33.82 7.45 0.27
C ALA A 201 -33.50 8.43 1.40
N ALA A 202 -33.54 9.73 1.14
CA ALA A 202 -33.30 10.76 2.13
C ALA A 202 -34.29 10.69 3.31
N GLU A 203 -35.58 10.51 3.05
CA GLU A 203 -36.61 10.31 4.09
C GLU A 203 -36.33 9.09 4.98
N THR A 204 -35.77 8.03 4.40
CA THR A 204 -35.39 6.83 5.15
C THR A 204 -34.13 7.05 5.99
N MET A 205 -33.20 7.90 5.52
CA MET A 205 -31.92 8.16 6.19
C MET A 205 -32.01 9.27 7.24
N ALA A 206 -32.87 10.27 7.04
CA ALA A 206 -33.01 11.43 7.92
C ALA A 206 -33.25 11.11 9.41
N PRO A 207 -34.04 10.07 9.79
CA PRO A 207 -34.27 9.71 11.19
C PRO A 207 -33.08 8.99 11.86
N ARG A 208 -32.03 8.63 11.11
CA ARG A 208 -30.88 7.91 11.66
C ARG A 208 -30.01 8.82 12.52
N GLU A 209 -29.01 8.22 13.18
CA GLU A 209 -28.09 8.95 14.03
C GLU A 209 -27.39 10.07 13.23
N PRO A 210 -27.40 11.32 13.72
CA PRO A 210 -26.79 12.44 13.02
C PRO A 210 -25.32 12.17 12.73
N MET A 211 -24.85 12.56 11.53
CA MET A 211 -23.46 12.46 11.10
C MET A 211 -22.90 11.03 11.03
N GLN A 212 -23.76 10.01 11.20
CA GLN A 212 -23.39 8.62 11.02
C GLN A 212 -23.49 8.25 9.54
N VAL A 213 -22.38 7.74 9.01
CA VAL A 213 -22.33 7.19 7.65
C VAL A 213 -23.16 5.90 7.59
N THR A 214 -24.11 5.85 6.66
CA THR A 214 -24.97 4.71 6.40
C THR A 214 -24.75 4.22 4.97
N ARG A 215 -24.60 2.90 4.80
CA ARG A 215 -24.43 2.24 3.50
C ARG A 215 -25.74 1.58 3.05
N CYS A 216 -26.11 1.74 1.78
CA CYS A 216 -27.26 1.10 1.16
C CYS A 216 -26.79 0.25 -0.03
N PRO A 217 -27.16 -1.04 -0.12
CA PRO A 217 -28.18 -1.73 0.67
C PRO A 217 -27.66 -2.43 1.95
N GLN A 218 -26.40 -2.25 2.35
CA GLN A 218 -25.79 -3.03 3.45
C GLN A 218 -26.45 -2.79 4.82
N ASP A 219 -26.66 -1.53 5.20
CA ASP A 219 -27.23 -1.12 6.50
C ASP A 219 -28.72 -0.80 6.40
N VAL A 220 -29.25 -0.71 5.18
CA VAL A 220 -30.64 -0.36 4.89
C VAL A 220 -31.13 -1.25 3.77
N ASP A 221 -32.15 -2.05 4.05
CA ASP A 221 -32.80 -2.87 3.02
C ASP A 221 -33.66 -1.98 2.11
N MET A 222 -32.99 -1.36 1.14
CA MET A 222 -33.58 -0.50 0.14
C MET A 222 -33.06 -0.90 -1.23
N SER A 223 -33.98 -1.25 -2.12
CA SER A 223 -33.64 -1.64 -3.49
C SER A 223 -33.22 -0.44 -4.32
N LEU A 224 -32.05 -0.53 -4.93
CA LEU A 224 -31.54 0.46 -5.87
C LEU A 224 -32.26 0.35 -7.22
N PRO A 225 -32.52 1.46 -7.92
CA PRO A 225 -32.98 1.43 -9.30
C PRO A 225 -31.98 0.66 -10.19
N SER A 226 -32.47 -0.08 -11.18
CA SER A 226 -31.63 -0.93 -12.07
C SER A 226 -30.56 -0.16 -12.86
N ALA A 227 -30.70 1.16 -13.00
CA ALA A 227 -29.70 2.02 -13.63
C ALA A 227 -28.55 2.42 -12.68
N LEU A 228 -28.76 2.25 -11.37
CA LEU A 228 -27.80 2.43 -10.29
C LEU A 228 -27.32 1.07 -9.72
N ASP A 229 -27.76 -0.04 -10.34
CA ASP A 229 -27.48 -1.41 -9.90
C ASP A 229 -25.97 -1.68 -9.94
N GLY A 230 -25.42 -2.15 -8.83
CA GLY A 230 -23.97 -2.36 -8.64
C GLY A 230 -23.22 -1.21 -7.94
N ALA A 231 -23.87 -0.07 -7.71
CA ALA A 231 -23.32 1.02 -6.90
C ALA A 231 -23.91 0.98 -5.48
N GLU A 232 -23.05 0.97 -4.47
CA GLU A 232 -23.46 1.24 -3.09
C GLU A 232 -23.86 2.72 -2.95
N ILE A 233 -24.89 3.05 -2.17
CA ILE A 233 -25.13 4.46 -1.81
C ILE A 233 -24.66 4.67 -0.39
N VAL A 234 -23.81 5.66 -0.21
CA VAL A 234 -23.44 6.14 1.12
C VAL A 234 -24.22 7.40 1.42
N ALA A 235 -24.90 7.44 2.55
CA ALA A 235 -25.70 8.56 3.00
C ALA A 235 -25.28 9.02 4.39
N VAL A 236 -25.27 10.33 4.62
CA VAL A 236 -24.98 10.94 5.92
C VAL A 236 -26.04 12.00 6.24
N PRO A 237 -26.89 11.79 7.27
CA PRO A 237 -27.86 12.78 7.71
C PRO A 237 -27.18 13.86 8.56
N VAL A 238 -27.36 15.12 8.19
CA VAL A 238 -26.75 16.30 8.81
C VAL A 238 -27.84 17.15 9.45
N PRO A 239 -27.71 17.52 10.74
CA PRO A 239 -28.66 18.43 11.39
C PRO A 239 -28.59 19.81 10.75
N THR A 240 -29.74 20.44 10.48
CA THR A 240 -29.75 21.78 9.88
C THR A 240 -29.87 22.93 10.87
N GLY A 241 -30.06 22.62 12.16
CA GLY A 241 -30.24 23.61 13.24
C GLY A 241 -31.70 23.84 13.61
N THR A 242 -32.62 23.57 12.66
CA THR A 242 -34.07 23.42 12.84
C THR A 242 -34.45 21.93 12.98
N ASP A 243 -35.74 21.60 13.02
CA ASP A 243 -36.22 20.20 13.05
C ASP A 243 -35.86 19.42 11.75
N GLY A 244 -35.46 20.13 10.68
CA GLY A 244 -35.06 19.54 9.40
C GLY A 244 -33.66 18.90 9.36
N ARG A 245 -33.47 18.00 8.40
CA ARG A 245 -32.23 17.25 8.13
C ARG A 245 -31.76 17.43 6.70
N MET A 246 -30.48 17.70 6.49
CA MET A 246 -29.85 17.65 5.17
C MET A 246 -29.19 16.28 5.02
N VAL A 247 -29.58 15.50 4.02
CA VAL A 247 -28.98 14.19 3.73
C VAL A 247 -28.02 14.34 2.56
N LEU A 248 -26.74 14.10 2.84
CA LEU A 248 -25.70 13.99 1.82
C LEU A 248 -25.69 12.56 1.30
N MET A 249 -25.77 12.37 -0.01
CA MET A 249 -25.74 11.05 -0.66
C MET A 249 -24.63 11.01 -1.69
N ALA A 250 -23.88 9.91 -1.70
CA ALA A 250 -22.71 9.72 -2.53
C ALA A 250 -22.69 8.30 -3.10
N LEU A 251 -22.41 8.18 -4.40
CA LEU A 251 -22.33 6.92 -5.12
C LEU A 251 -20.88 6.69 -5.57
N PRO A 252 -20.20 5.62 -5.11
CA PRO A 252 -18.90 5.26 -5.62
C PRO A 252 -19.00 4.72 -7.06
N GLY A 253 -17.88 4.73 -7.77
CA GLY A 253 -17.76 4.01 -9.04
C GLY A 253 -17.84 2.50 -8.83
N ALA A 254 -18.39 1.77 -9.79
CA ALA A 254 -18.53 0.30 -9.68
C ALA A 254 -17.20 -0.45 -9.52
N GLU A 255 -16.09 0.12 -9.99
CA GLU A 255 -14.74 -0.44 -9.88
C GLU A 255 -13.95 0.10 -8.67
N ASP A 256 -14.48 1.12 -7.97
CA ASP A 256 -13.77 1.84 -6.90
C ASP A 256 -14.71 2.08 -5.70
N PRO A 257 -15.00 1.03 -4.89
CA PRO A 257 -15.84 1.15 -3.72
C PRO A 257 -15.13 1.97 -2.63
N TYR A 258 -15.91 2.65 -1.78
CA TYR A 258 -15.33 3.47 -0.71
C TYR A 258 -14.51 2.65 0.29
N THR A 259 -13.36 3.20 0.65
CA THR A 259 -12.54 2.70 1.74
C THR A 259 -13.01 3.28 3.08
N GLU A 260 -12.60 2.70 4.21
CA GLU A 260 -12.86 3.27 5.54
C GLU A 260 -12.33 4.71 5.66
N GLU A 261 -11.20 5.03 5.04
CA GLU A 261 -10.65 6.40 5.04
C GLU A 261 -11.57 7.40 4.32
N ASP A 262 -12.23 6.98 3.23
CA ASP A 262 -13.17 7.84 2.51
C ASP A 262 -14.44 8.10 3.34
N LEU A 263 -14.87 7.12 4.14
CA LEU A 263 -15.99 7.27 5.06
C LEU A 263 -15.66 8.19 6.23
N ASP A 264 -14.45 8.10 6.77
CA ASP A 264 -13.97 9.04 7.79
C ASP A 264 -13.95 10.49 7.25
N LEU A 265 -13.53 10.68 6.00
CA LEU A 265 -13.57 11.99 5.33
C LEU A 265 -15.02 12.46 5.11
N LEU A 266 -15.94 11.58 4.73
CA LEU A 266 -17.37 11.89 4.62
C LEU A 266 -17.97 12.32 5.96
N ALA A 267 -17.67 11.60 7.04
CA ALA A 267 -18.09 11.96 8.39
C ALA A 267 -17.55 13.35 8.77
N SER A 268 -16.28 13.63 8.49
CA SER A 268 -15.69 14.95 8.74
C SER A 268 -16.32 16.05 7.87
N LEU A 269 -16.65 15.78 6.61
CA LEU A 269 -17.38 16.71 5.74
C LEU A 269 -18.76 17.04 6.33
N SER A 270 -19.49 16.02 6.79
CA SER A 270 -20.82 16.19 7.38
C SER A 270 -20.82 17.13 8.59
N ALA A 271 -19.73 17.15 9.37
CA ALA A 271 -19.53 18.07 10.50
C ALA A 271 -19.42 19.53 10.04
N HIS A 272 -18.64 19.77 8.98
CA HIS A 272 -18.50 21.10 8.37
C HIS A 272 -19.82 21.56 7.76
N VAL A 273 -20.53 20.67 7.05
CA VAL A 273 -21.85 20.95 6.47
C VAL A 273 -22.84 21.34 7.57
N GLY A 274 -22.92 20.58 8.66
CA GLY A 274 -23.82 20.86 9.79
C GLY A 274 -23.55 22.20 10.46
N THR A 275 -22.28 22.60 10.54
CA THR A 275 -21.89 23.90 11.09
C THR A 275 -22.28 25.03 10.14
N ALA A 276 -21.99 24.88 8.85
CA ALA A 276 -22.28 25.89 7.83
C ALA A 276 -23.78 26.13 7.67
N ILE A 277 -24.57 25.06 7.54
CA ILE A 277 -26.02 25.16 7.35
C ILE A 277 -26.72 25.80 8.55
N SER A 278 -26.29 25.46 9.76
CA SER A 278 -26.83 26.04 11.00
C SER A 278 -26.53 27.54 11.11
N SER A 279 -25.34 27.97 10.65
CA SER A 279 -24.98 29.39 10.58
C SER A 279 -25.86 30.15 9.59
N VAL A 280 -26.04 29.62 8.38
CA VAL A 280 -26.88 30.24 7.33
C VAL A 280 -28.33 30.39 7.81
N GLN A 281 -28.91 29.36 8.40
CA GLN A 281 -30.29 29.42 8.90
C GLN A 281 -30.45 30.42 10.06
N THR A 282 -29.44 30.54 10.92
CA THR A 282 -29.45 31.51 12.01
C THR A 282 -29.43 32.96 11.48
N ASP A 283 -28.62 33.22 10.46
CA ASP A 283 -28.54 34.54 9.82
C ASP A 283 -29.84 34.89 9.08
N ASP A 284 -30.45 33.94 8.37
CA ASP A 284 -31.76 34.12 7.71
C ASP A 284 -32.86 34.43 8.72
N ALA A 285 -32.90 33.72 9.86
CA ALA A 285 -33.86 33.96 10.92
C ALA A 285 -33.69 35.35 11.57
N LEU A 286 -32.45 35.82 11.72
CA LEU A 286 -32.14 37.17 12.22
C LEU A 286 -32.49 38.27 11.20
N SER A 287 -32.33 38.03 9.91
CA SER A 287 -32.70 38.99 8.87
C SER A 287 -34.22 39.10 8.64
N ALA A 288 -35.00 38.09 9.05
CA ALA A 288 -36.45 38.07 8.91
C ALA A 288 -37.21 38.67 10.12
N ALA A 289 -36.52 38.92 11.24
CA ALA A 289 -37.06 39.49 12.48
C ALA A 289 -36.97 41.02 12.53
#